data_AF-A0A4P2VJC1-F1
#
_entry.id   AF-A0A4P2VJC1-F1
#
_cell.length_a   1.000
_cell.length_b   1.000
_cell.length_c   1.000
_cell.angle_alpha   90.00
_cell.angle_beta   90.00
_cell.angle_gamma   90.00
#
_symmetry.space_group_name_H-M   'P 1'
#
loop_
_entity.id
_entity.type
_entity.pdbx_description
1 polymer ?
#
loop_
_entity_poly.entity_id
_entity_poly.type
_entity_poly.pdbx_seq_one_letter_code
_entity_poly.pdbx_strand_id
1 'polypeptide(L)'
;MSALRCQEILRILSEYSLKAEFQHERQIARELYSIATGKVNDDDPFFEQRMSSFQEFFIFEYRLSEGFSGSTVFETFLYNGQSCFNLDDIIKYEQLRTFRHSLFQVESHKDESLIVTDLLADRVDVVYPLPEYSFAGFDIKQIFEGRLITFDNVNYFTKAFILHSKLVKHIIEKNINEFLKGTSFCQAKNRIDWREELGRRNGLLYSVTEQKLQIQNAERKKSIDLLNVTKKLAEMPRIISSRNLVMALGTQEEISPFVPETPFYDVLPLLHGLAYCEIRSYRYKHIDPIKVYEMGTDKSLDIPGIPKVTKPAIDDDDVGKYSLKTL
;
A
#
# COMPACT_ATOMS: atom_id res chain seq x y z
N MET A 1 9.06 4.92 24.85
CA MET A 1 9.22 3.45 24.87
C MET A 1 8.51 2.75 23.70
N SER A 2 7.26 3.09 23.37
CA SER A 2 6.53 2.47 22.23
C SER A 2 7.22 2.69 20.86
N ALA A 3 7.60 3.94 20.53
CA ALA A 3 8.28 4.24 19.26
C ALA A 3 9.58 3.45 19.02
N LEU A 4 10.41 3.27 20.07
CA LEU A 4 11.64 2.47 20.00
C LEU A 4 11.34 0.99 19.73
N ARG A 5 10.27 0.45 20.33
CA ARG A 5 9.84 -0.93 20.07
C ARG A 5 9.32 -1.09 18.64
N CYS A 6 8.52 -0.15 18.16
CA CYS A 6 8.04 -0.15 16.78
C CYS A 6 9.22 -0.16 15.78
N GLN A 7 10.21 0.70 16.02
CA GLN A 7 11.42 0.77 15.20
C GLN A 7 12.23 -0.53 15.24
N GLU A 8 12.40 -1.14 16.41
CA GLU A 8 13.11 -2.40 16.57
C GLU A 8 12.41 -3.55 15.81
N ILE A 9 11.07 -3.58 15.85
CA ILE A 9 10.30 -4.55 15.07
C ILE A 9 10.54 -4.37 13.57
N LEU A 10 10.53 -3.13 13.08
CA LEU A 10 10.82 -2.84 11.67
C LEU A 10 12.24 -3.27 11.28
N ARG A 11 13.22 -3.11 12.18
CA ARG A 11 14.59 -3.61 11.99
C ARG A 11 14.63 -5.13 11.87
N ILE A 12 13.92 -5.84 12.75
CA ILE A 12 13.82 -7.32 12.71
C ILE A 12 13.18 -7.78 11.40
N LEU A 13 12.10 -7.12 10.94
CA LEU A 13 11.47 -7.43 9.65
C LEU A 13 12.39 -7.17 8.47
N SER A 14 13.14 -6.06 8.52
CA SER A 14 14.18 -5.74 7.55
C SER A 14 15.22 -6.86 7.48
N GLU A 15 15.76 -7.32 8.61
CA GLU A 15 16.71 -8.43 8.65
C GLU A 15 16.11 -9.75 8.16
N TYR A 16 14.87 -10.05 8.53
CA TYR A 16 14.16 -11.24 8.08
C TYR A 16 14.02 -11.26 6.55
N SER A 17 13.75 -10.11 5.93
CA SER A 17 13.64 -9.96 4.48
C SER A 17 14.95 -10.26 3.73
N LEU A 18 16.10 -10.27 4.42
CA LEU A 18 17.41 -10.53 3.84
C LEU A 18 17.80 -12.02 3.79
N LYS A 19 16.99 -12.92 4.36
CA LYS A 19 17.25 -14.37 4.31
C LYS A 19 17.44 -14.88 2.88
N ALA A 20 18.24 -15.95 2.75
CA ALA A 20 18.60 -16.55 1.47
C ALA A 20 17.38 -17.06 0.68
N GLU A 21 16.36 -17.56 1.38
CA GLU A 21 15.10 -18.01 0.76
C GLU A 21 14.37 -16.91 -0.03
N PHE A 22 14.58 -15.63 0.32
CA PHE A 22 13.98 -14.49 -0.37
C PHE A 22 14.89 -13.87 -1.44
N GLN A 23 16.10 -14.38 -1.66
CA GLN A 23 17.09 -13.72 -2.52
C GLN A 23 16.59 -13.53 -3.96
N HIS A 24 15.99 -14.56 -4.54
CA HIS A 24 15.49 -14.51 -5.91
C HIS A 24 14.29 -13.57 -6.05
N GLU A 25 13.32 -13.71 -5.15
CA GLU A 25 12.12 -12.84 -5.06
C GLU A 25 12.51 -11.38 -4.88
N ARG A 26 13.47 -11.08 -4.01
CA ARG A 26 13.98 -9.73 -3.77
C ARG A 26 14.62 -9.13 -5.01
N GLN A 27 15.34 -9.93 -5.81
CA GLN A 27 15.91 -9.47 -7.06
C GLN A 27 14.81 -9.11 -8.08
N ILE A 28 13.79 -9.97 -8.24
CA ILE A 28 12.66 -9.73 -9.13
C ILE A 28 11.89 -8.48 -8.68
N ALA A 29 11.54 -8.39 -7.40
CA ALA A 29 10.83 -7.26 -6.82
C ALA A 29 11.59 -5.94 -7.06
N ARG A 30 12.92 -5.94 -6.94
CA ARG A 30 13.75 -4.76 -7.17
C ARG A 30 13.68 -4.28 -8.62
N GLU A 31 13.74 -5.20 -9.59
CA GLU A 31 13.62 -4.84 -11.00
C GLU A 31 12.23 -4.28 -11.32
N LEU A 32 11.17 -4.93 -10.84
CA LEU A 32 9.79 -4.46 -11.01
C LEU A 32 9.57 -3.08 -10.40
N TYR A 33 10.05 -2.88 -9.17
CA TYR A 33 9.97 -1.60 -8.47
C TYR A 33 10.76 -0.50 -9.19
N SER A 34 11.94 -0.83 -9.71
CA SER A 34 12.78 0.11 -10.47
C SER A 34 12.15 0.51 -11.81
N ILE A 35 11.48 -0.43 -12.48
CA ILE A 35 10.73 -0.14 -13.72
C ILE A 35 9.57 0.81 -13.40
N ALA A 36 8.77 0.50 -12.38
CA ALA A 36 7.56 1.24 -12.05
C ALA A 36 7.83 2.63 -11.45
N THR A 37 8.86 2.76 -10.61
CA THR A 37 9.15 4.01 -9.87
C THR A 37 10.33 4.79 -10.45
N GLY A 38 11.06 4.22 -11.40
CA GLY A 38 12.24 4.80 -12.01
C GLY A 38 13.52 4.27 -11.39
N LYS A 39 14.48 3.89 -12.25
CA LYS A 39 15.77 3.35 -11.85
C LYS A 39 16.56 4.39 -11.06
N VAL A 40 17.12 4.00 -9.91
CA VAL A 40 17.97 4.84 -9.06
C VAL A 40 19.44 4.44 -9.27
N ASN A 41 20.35 5.40 -9.21
CA ASN A 41 21.79 5.20 -9.26
C ASN A 41 22.42 5.52 -7.90
N ASP A 42 23.54 4.90 -7.58
CA ASP A 42 24.22 5.05 -6.29
C ASP A 42 24.69 6.50 -6.00
N ASP A 43 24.84 7.33 -7.03
CA ASP A 43 25.19 8.75 -6.94
C ASP A 43 23.98 9.69 -6.81
N ASP A 44 22.75 9.18 -6.88
CA ASP A 44 21.55 9.97 -6.64
C ASP A 44 21.47 10.37 -5.15
N PRO A 45 21.25 11.65 -4.79
CA PRO A 45 21.19 12.07 -3.38
C PRO A 45 20.07 11.44 -2.55
N PHE A 46 19.06 10.87 -3.20
CA PHE A 46 17.94 10.18 -2.56
C PHE A 46 18.08 8.65 -2.60
N PHE A 47 19.26 8.12 -2.98
CA PHE A 47 19.47 6.69 -3.14
C PHE A 47 19.02 5.88 -1.91
N GLU A 48 19.50 6.24 -0.72
CA GLU A 48 19.16 5.56 0.55
C GLU A 48 17.66 5.60 0.86
N GLN A 49 17.01 6.74 0.59
CA GLN A 49 15.59 6.92 0.79
C GLN A 49 14.79 6.01 -0.16
N ARG A 50 15.20 5.91 -1.43
CA ARG A 50 14.55 5.05 -2.42
C ARG A 50 14.79 3.57 -2.17
N MET A 51 15.99 3.20 -1.69
CA MET A 51 16.26 1.83 -1.24
C MET A 51 15.43 1.46 -0.02
N SER A 52 15.22 2.41 0.89
CA SER A 52 14.30 2.23 2.03
C SER A 52 12.85 2.06 1.56
N SER A 53 12.36 2.86 0.60
CA SER A 53 11.02 2.68 0.02
C SER A 53 10.87 1.32 -0.67
N PHE A 54 11.87 0.88 -1.44
CA PHE A 54 11.88 -0.45 -2.05
C PHE A 54 11.82 -1.56 -0.99
N GLN A 55 12.59 -1.42 0.09
CA GLN A 55 12.61 -2.41 1.16
C GLN A 55 11.24 -2.56 1.82
N GLU A 56 10.56 -1.44 2.10
CA GLU A 56 9.21 -1.46 2.68
C GLU A 56 8.19 -2.03 1.70
N PHE A 57 8.29 -1.70 0.41
CA PHE A 57 7.51 -2.34 -0.66
C PHE A 57 7.71 -3.86 -0.65
N PHE A 58 8.96 -4.34 -0.61
CA PHE A 58 9.26 -5.77 -0.61
C PHE A 58 8.69 -6.49 0.62
N ILE A 59 8.72 -5.83 1.78
CA ILE A 59 8.25 -6.42 3.04
C ILE A 59 6.72 -6.50 3.11
N PHE A 60 6.04 -5.41 2.78
CA PHE A 60 4.62 -5.23 3.07
C PHE A 60 3.70 -5.35 1.84
N GLU A 61 4.24 -5.19 0.63
CA GLU A 61 3.44 -4.98 -0.58
C GLU A 61 3.78 -5.98 -1.70
N TYR A 62 5.00 -6.50 -1.78
CA TYR A 62 5.36 -7.47 -2.80
C TYR A 62 4.77 -8.85 -2.49
N ARG A 63 4.09 -9.44 -3.49
CA ARG A 63 3.57 -10.82 -3.42
C ARG A 63 4.65 -11.77 -3.89
N LEU A 64 5.09 -12.65 -2.99
CA LEU A 64 6.05 -13.70 -3.30
C LEU A 64 5.40 -14.73 -4.25
N SER A 65 6.22 -15.48 -5.00
CA SER A 65 5.74 -16.53 -5.90
C SER A 65 4.90 -17.63 -5.20
N GLU A 66 4.30 -18.52 -6.01
CA GLU A 66 3.45 -19.63 -5.53
C GLU A 66 4.13 -20.52 -4.48
N GLY A 67 5.46 -20.64 -4.49
CA GLY A 67 6.21 -21.35 -3.46
C GLY A 67 6.01 -20.78 -2.04
N PHE A 68 5.56 -19.53 -1.94
CA PHE A 68 5.18 -18.83 -0.72
C PHE A 68 3.67 -18.54 -0.64
N SER A 69 2.87 -19.24 -1.45
CA SER A 69 1.40 -19.11 -1.51
C SER A 69 0.90 -17.69 -1.83
N GLY A 70 1.70 -16.85 -2.50
CA GLY A 70 1.32 -15.45 -2.75
C GLY A 70 1.39 -14.55 -1.52
N SER A 71 2.05 -14.98 -0.43
CA SER A 71 2.18 -14.17 0.79
C SER A 71 3.17 -13.02 0.59
N THR A 72 3.08 -11.99 1.42
CA THR A 72 4.18 -11.01 1.58
C THR A 72 5.27 -11.57 2.51
N VAL A 73 6.43 -10.93 2.54
CA VAL A 73 7.49 -11.29 3.50
C VAL A 73 6.99 -11.11 4.94
N PHE A 74 6.24 -10.05 5.21
CA PHE A 74 5.65 -9.82 6.54
C PHE A 74 4.64 -10.91 6.93
N GLU A 75 3.78 -11.34 6.01
CA GLU A 75 2.86 -12.46 6.25
C GLU A 75 3.62 -13.76 6.51
N THR A 76 4.67 -14.02 5.74
CA THR A 76 5.56 -15.17 5.95
C THR A 76 6.27 -15.12 7.31
N PHE A 77 6.73 -13.93 7.73
CA PHE A 77 7.33 -13.72 9.06
C PHE A 77 6.35 -14.08 10.17
N LEU A 78 5.11 -13.58 10.08
CA LEU A 78 4.08 -13.87 11.09
C LEU A 78 3.74 -15.36 11.12
N TYR A 79 3.58 -16.00 9.96
CA TYR A 79 3.29 -17.43 9.86
C TYR A 79 4.39 -18.28 10.51
N ASN A 80 5.64 -18.08 10.12
CA ASN A 80 6.78 -18.82 10.67
C ASN A 80 6.99 -18.51 12.17
N GLY A 81 6.75 -17.26 12.56
CA GLY A 81 6.88 -16.78 13.93
C GLY A 81 5.90 -17.41 14.92
N GLN A 82 4.76 -17.97 14.47
CA GLN A 82 3.78 -18.62 15.34
C GLN A 82 4.35 -19.80 16.16
N SER A 83 5.40 -20.44 15.64
CA SER A 83 6.08 -21.56 16.30
C SER A 83 7.24 -21.14 17.19
N CYS A 84 7.75 -19.91 17.02
CA CYS A 84 9.00 -19.43 17.63
C CYS A 84 8.78 -18.35 18.68
N PHE A 85 7.71 -17.56 18.57
CA PHE A 85 7.40 -16.44 19.46
C PHE A 85 6.26 -16.77 20.40
N ASN A 86 6.29 -16.19 21.59
CA ASN A 86 5.12 -16.21 22.48
C ASN A 86 4.00 -15.34 21.90
N LEU A 87 2.78 -15.53 22.40
CA LEU A 87 1.60 -14.82 21.92
C LEU A 87 1.70 -13.30 22.08
N ASP A 88 2.31 -12.81 23.17
CA ASP A 88 2.43 -11.38 23.43
C ASP A 88 3.34 -10.70 22.40
N ASP A 89 4.39 -11.38 21.94
CA ASP A 89 5.26 -10.90 20.88
C ASP A 89 4.58 -10.97 19.51
N ILE A 90 3.83 -12.05 19.22
CA ILE A 90 3.02 -12.14 18.00
C ILE A 90 2.00 -11.00 17.93
N ILE A 91 1.32 -10.68 19.03
CA ILE A 91 0.36 -9.57 19.08
C ILE A 91 1.03 -8.24 18.73
N LYS A 92 2.25 -7.99 19.21
CA LYS A 92 3.01 -6.78 18.86
C LYS A 92 3.31 -6.73 17.37
N TYR A 93 3.76 -7.83 16.78
CA TYR A 93 4.04 -7.89 15.34
C TYR A 93 2.77 -7.72 14.49
N GLU A 94 1.65 -8.31 14.92
CA GLU A 94 0.35 -8.22 14.26
C GLU A 94 -0.16 -6.77 14.14
N GLN A 95 0.23 -5.86 15.06
CA GLN A 95 -0.12 -4.44 14.95
C GLN A 95 0.38 -3.81 13.64
N LEU A 96 1.48 -4.33 13.06
CA LEU A 96 2.02 -3.81 11.80
C LEU A 96 1.13 -4.12 10.59
N ARG A 97 0.09 -4.95 10.72
CA ARG A 97 -0.96 -5.10 9.69
C ARG A 97 -1.74 -3.82 9.43
N THR A 98 -1.66 -2.84 10.33
CA THR A 98 -2.21 -1.50 10.15
C THR A 98 -1.41 -0.63 9.17
N PHE A 99 -0.33 -1.18 8.59
CA PHE A 99 0.44 -0.56 7.53
C PHE A 99 -0.46 0.04 6.44
N ARG A 100 -0.21 1.30 6.12
CA ARG A 100 -0.86 2.06 5.05
C ARG A 100 0.19 2.77 4.22
N HIS A 101 0.16 2.56 2.92
CA HIS A 101 0.94 3.31 1.95
C HIS A 101 0.00 4.28 1.22
N SER A 102 0.27 5.59 1.30
CA SER A 102 -0.62 6.62 0.76
C SER A 102 0.13 7.92 0.41
N LEU A 103 -0.62 8.87 -0.15
CA LEU A 103 -0.23 10.27 -0.31
C LEU A 103 -0.79 11.09 0.85
N PHE A 104 0.09 11.79 1.53
CA PHE A 104 -0.23 12.61 2.68
C PHE A 104 0.04 14.08 2.38
N GLN A 105 -0.81 14.95 2.91
CA GLN A 105 -0.57 16.39 2.95
C GLN A 105 -0.34 16.85 4.38
N VAL A 106 0.72 17.63 4.60
CA VAL A 106 0.97 18.27 5.90
C VAL A 106 -0.04 19.38 6.12
N GLU A 107 -0.83 19.29 7.20
CA GLU A 107 -1.77 20.34 7.59
C GLU A 107 -1.15 21.29 8.60
N SER A 108 -0.48 20.75 9.62
CA SER A 108 0.21 21.55 10.64
C SER A 108 1.25 20.72 11.39
N HIS A 109 2.17 21.43 12.05
CA HIS A 109 3.09 20.88 13.04
C HIS A 109 2.50 21.06 14.43
N LYS A 110 2.59 20.04 15.28
CA LYS A 110 2.15 20.10 16.68
C LYS A 110 3.18 19.40 17.55
N ASP A 111 3.92 20.16 18.34
CA ASP A 111 5.03 19.63 19.15
C ASP A 111 6.00 18.81 18.28
N GLU A 112 6.26 17.55 18.62
CA GLU A 112 7.08 16.59 17.86
C GLU A 112 6.26 15.75 16.86
N SER A 113 5.04 16.17 16.52
CA SER A 113 4.12 15.43 15.64
C SER A 113 3.69 16.24 14.42
N LEU A 114 3.27 15.54 13.37
CA LEU A 114 2.57 16.14 12.25
C LEU A 114 1.08 15.85 12.34
N ILE A 115 0.27 16.82 11.93
CA ILE A 115 -1.11 16.58 11.54
C ILE A 115 -1.13 16.49 10.02
N VAL A 116 -1.55 15.34 9.50
CA VAL A 116 -1.56 15.06 8.07
C VAL A 116 -2.95 14.63 7.61
N THR A 117 -3.28 14.98 6.37
CA THR A 117 -4.44 14.42 5.67
C THR A 117 -3.97 13.35 4.70
N ASP A 118 -4.45 12.12 4.87
CA ASP A 118 -4.37 11.04 3.88
C ASP A 118 -5.30 11.41 2.71
N LEU A 119 -4.72 11.82 1.58
CA LEU A 119 -5.46 12.36 0.43
C LEU A 119 -6.26 11.30 -0.32
N LEU A 120 -5.90 10.03 -0.16
CA LEU A 120 -6.65 8.92 -0.74
C LEU A 120 -7.82 8.59 0.16
N ALA A 121 -7.57 8.36 1.46
CA ALA A 121 -8.59 7.96 2.43
C ALA A 121 -9.49 9.08 2.93
N ASP A 122 -9.17 10.35 2.62
CA ASP A 122 -9.84 11.55 3.16
C ASP A 122 -9.88 11.51 4.70
N ARG A 123 -8.74 11.20 5.30
CA ARG A 123 -8.60 10.96 6.74
C ARG A 123 -7.51 11.83 7.32
N VAL A 124 -7.79 12.46 8.46
CA VAL A 124 -6.79 13.21 9.22
C VAL A 124 -6.16 12.31 10.29
N ASP A 125 -4.84 12.30 10.34
CA ASP A 125 -4.05 11.55 11.32
C ASP A 125 -3.07 12.48 12.05
N VAL A 126 -2.92 12.28 13.35
CA VAL A 126 -1.77 12.78 14.11
C VAL A 126 -0.72 11.68 14.10
N VAL A 127 0.49 12.02 13.69
CA VAL A 127 1.57 11.06 13.43
C VAL A 127 2.87 11.51 14.07
N TYR A 128 3.62 10.55 14.60
CA TYR A 128 4.88 10.77 15.30
C TYR A 128 6.03 10.15 14.51
N PRO A 129 7.26 10.67 14.64
CA PRO A 129 8.41 10.06 14.01
C PRO A 129 8.88 8.85 14.84
N LEU A 130 9.57 7.91 14.17
CA LEU A 130 10.38 6.91 14.87
C LEU A 130 11.67 7.57 15.41
N PRO A 131 12.30 7.04 16.47
CA PRO A 131 13.40 7.69 17.17
C PRO A 131 14.61 8.15 16.34
N GLU A 132 14.91 7.48 15.22
CA GLU A 132 16.02 7.88 14.31
C GLU A 132 15.64 8.99 13.31
N TYR A 133 14.38 9.45 13.34
CA TYR A 133 13.85 10.38 12.35
C TYR A 133 13.23 11.60 13.03
N SER A 134 13.17 12.70 12.28
CA SER A 134 12.44 13.90 12.67
C SER A 134 11.64 14.41 11.48
N PHE A 135 10.58 15.15 11.76
CA PHE A 135 9.79 15.83 10.73
C PHE A 135 10.37 17.19 10.32
N ALA A 136 11.62 17.48 10.69
CA ALA A 136 12.32 18.67 10.24
C ALA A 136 12.40 18.67 8.70
N GLY A 137 12.00 19.80 8.09
CA GLY A 137 11.99 19.95 6.62
C GLY A 137 10.66 19.63 5.93
N PHE A 138 9.64 19.14 6.66
CA PHE A 138 8.28 19.04 6.11
C PHE A 138 7.59 20.40 6.17
N ASP A 139 7.25 20.96 5.01
CA ASP A 139 6.51 22.23 4.96
C ASP A 139 5.00 22.04 5.07
N ILE A 140 4.29 23.06 5.56
CA ILE A 140 2.83 23.08 5.51
C ILE A 140 2.35 23.01 4.04
N LYS A 141 1.29 22.22 3.80
CA LYS A 141 0.74 21.85 2.49
C LYS A 141 1.68 21.06 1.57
N GLN A 142 2.84 20.61 2.07
CA GLN A 142 3.70 19.68 1.36
C GLN A 142 2.95 18.35 1.15
N ILE A 143 2.94 17.85 -0.10
CA ILE A 143 2.44 16.52 -0.43
C ILE A 143 3.60 15.55 -0.50
N PHE A 144 3.43 14.36 0.07
CA PHE A 144 4.44 13.32 0.04
C PHE A 144 3.82 11.93 0.00
N GLU A 145 4.50 11.00 -0.64
CA GLU A 145 4.26 9.56 -0.46
C GLU A 145 4.90 9.13 0.87
N GLY A 146 4.18 8.34 1.65
CA GLY A 146 4.70 7.82 2.91
C GLY A 146 4.00 6.53 3.33
N ARG A 147 4.58 5.87 4.34
CA ARG A 147 4.04 4.64 4.90
C ARG A 147 3.81 4.81 6.40
N LEU A 148 2.60 4.54 6.83
CA LEU A 148 2.12 4.77 8.18
C LEU A 148 1.73 3.45 8.84
N ILE A 149 2.13 3.28 10.09
CA ILE A 149 1.77 2.12 10.90
C ILE A 149 1.21 2.59 12.24
N THR A 150 0.19 1.90 12.75
CA THR A 150 -0.34 2.13 14.09
C THR A 150 0.25 1.09 15.04
N PHE A 151 0.93 1.56 16.09
CA PHE A 151 1.54 0.71 17.12
C PHE A 151 1.27 1.29 18.51
N ASP A 152 0.75 0.46 19.41
CA ASP A 152 0.21 0.84 20.72
C ASP A 152 -0.75 2.05 20.64
N ASN A 153 -1.66 2.03 19.66
CA ASN A 153 -2.63 3.09 19.35
C ASN A 153 -2.03 4.45 18.94
N VAL A 154 -0.73 4.48 18.60
CA VAL A 154 -0.05 5.67 18.09
C VAL A 154 0.33 5.45 16.63
N ASN A 155 0.10 6.45 15.78
CA ASN A 155 0.52 6.39 14.40
C ASN A 155 1.96 6.86 14.26
N TYR A 156 2.76 6.05 13.57
CA TYR A 156 4.14 6.36 13.21
C TYR A 156 4.27 6.37 11.70
N PHE A 157 5.02 7.35 11.17
CA PHE A 157 5.58 7.19 9.84
C PHE A 157 6.83 6.31 9.90
N THR A 158 6.99 5.46 8.90
CA THR A 158 8.25 4.77 8.66
C THR A 158 9.28 5.74 8.05
N LYS A 159 10.44 5.21 7.61
CA LYS A 159 11.58 6.03 7.16
C LYS A 159 11.54 6.44 5.69
N ALA A 160 10.58 5.93 4.93
CA ALA A 160 10.54 6.06 3.48
C ALA A 160 9.52 7.11 3.03
N PHE A 161 10.01 8.29 2.63
CA PHE A 161 9.19 9.36 2.07
C PHE A 161 9.54 9.64 0.61
N ILE A 162 8.58 10.12 -0.18
CA ILE A 162 8.87 10.75 -1.48
C ILE A 162 8.20 12.12 -1.48
N LEU A 163 9.00 13.19 -1.42
CA LEU A 163 8.50 14.56 -1.32
C LEU A 163 8.21 15.10 -2.73
N HIS A 164 6.97 15.48 -3.01
CA HIS A 164 6.61 16.05 -4.32
C HIS A 164 6.71 17.57 -4.33
N SER A 165 7.24 18.19 -5.37
CA SER A 165 7.27 19.66 -5.44
C SER A 165 5.88 20.28 -5.24
N LYS A 166 5.77 21.35 -4.43
CA LYS A 166 4.50 22.07 -4.22
C LYS A 166 3.91 22.60 -5.53
N LEU A 167 4.73 22.83 -6.55
CA LEU A 167 4.31 23.28 -7.88
C LEU A 167 3.36 22.29 -8.56
N VAL A 168 3.51 20.99 -8.30
CA VAL A 168 2.75 19.92 -8.97
C VAL A 168 1.52 19.46 -8.16
N LYS A 169 1.23 20.12 -7.04
CA LYS A 169 0.11 19.77 -6.15
C LYS A 169 -1.22 19.58 -6.91
N HIS A 170 -1.58 20.55 -7.74
CA HIS A 170 -2.83 20.54 -8.49
C HIS A 170 -2.93 19.35 -9.47
N ILE A 171 -1.79 18.89 -10.03
CA ILE A 171 -1.72 17.72 -10.90
C ILE A 171 -1.94 16.44 -10.07
N ILE A 172 -1.31 16.35 -8.90
CA ILE A 172 -1.48 15.21 -7.99
C ILE A 172 -2.94 15.11 -7.54
N GLU A 173 -3.53 16.21 -7.06
CA GLU A 173 -4.94 16.25 -6.64
C GLU A 173 -5.89 15.89 -7.79
N LYS A 174 -5.61 16.32 -9.03
CA LYS A 174 -6.37 15.89 -10.21
C LYS A 174 -6.27 14.38 -10.42
N ASN A 175 -5.06 13.81 -10.39
CA ASN A 175 -4.84 12.37 -10.56
C ASN A 175 -5.51 11.55 -9.47
N ILE A 176 -5.44 11.98 -8.21
CA ILE A 176 -6.16 11.36 -7.09
C ILE A 176 -7.67 11.41 -7.35
N ASN A 177 -8.23 12.58 -7.68
CA ASN A 177 -9.65 12.72 -7.95
C ASN A 177 -10.11 11.83 -9.12
N GLU A 178 -9.32 11.75 -10.19
CA GLU A 178 -9.62 10.87 -11.32
C GLU A 178 -9.49 9.39 -10.95
N PHE A 179 -8.52 9.02 -10.12
CA PHE A 179 -8.38 7.67 -9.58
C PHE A 179 -9.60 7.29 -8.74
N LEU A 180 -10.02 8.16 -7.81
CA LEU A 180 -11.15 7.94 -6.92
C LEU A 180 -12.52 7.94 -7.64
N LYS A 181 -12.67 8.73 -8.71
CA LYS A 181 -13.89 8.79 -9.53
C LYS A 181 -13.93 7.73 -10.64
N GLY A 182 -12.77 7.19 -11.00
CA GLY A 182 -12.62 6.32 -12.17
C GLY A 182 -13.22 4.94 -11.97
N THR A 183 -14.01 4.48 -12.95
CA THR A 183 -14.49 3.08 -13.07
C THR A 183 -13.39 2.11 -13.50
N SER A 184 -12.16 2.58 -13.75
CA SER A 184 -11.10 1.86 -14.47
C SER A 184 -10.03 1.22 -13.59
N PHE A 185 -9.79 1.72 -12.38
CA PHE A 185 -8.83 1.14 -11.44
C PHE A 185 -9.49 0.53 -10.21
N CYS A 186 -10.62 1.09 -9.78
CA CYS A 186 -11.52 0.46 -8.83
C CYS A 186 -12.75 -0.05 -9.62
N GLN A 187 -12.62 -1.21 -10.28
CA GLN A 187 -13.80 -1.95 -10.73
C GLN A 187 -14.48 -2.63 -9.53
N ALA A 188 -14.85 -1.84 -8.53
CA ALA A 188 -16.02 -2.14 -7.70
C ALA A 188 -17.27 -1.95 -8.58
N LYS A 189 -17.33 -2.66 -9.72
CA LYS A 189 -18.42 -2.53 -10.68
C LYS A 189 -19.74 -3.06 -10.12
N ASN A 190 -19.74 -3.62 -8.91
CA ASN A 190 -20.90 -3.81 -8.04
C ASN A 190 -20.41 -4.25 -6.65
N ARG A 191 -20.45 -3.36 -5.63
CA ARG A 191 -21.22 -3.56 -4.36
C ARG A 191 -20.74 -2.78 -3.13
N ILE A 192 -19.54 -2.24 -3.04
CA ILE A 192 -19.09 -1.54 -1.82
C ILE A 192 -18.13 -0.40 -2.19
N ASP A 193 -18.37 0.81 -1.68
CA ASP A 193 -17.42 1.92 -1.76
C ASP A 193 -16.10 1.48 -1.08
N TRP A 194 -14.96 1.64 -1.73
CA TRP A 194 -13.67 1.19 -1.18
C TRP A 194 -13.36 1.84 0.19
N ARG A 195 -13.90 3.03 0.48
CA ARG A 195 -13.84 3.67 1.81
C ARG A 195 -14.69 2.94 2.83
N GLU A 196 -15.86 2.48 2.42
CA GLU A 196 -16.73 1.63 3.23
C GLU A 196 -16.08 0.26 3.47
N GLU A 197 -15.39 -0.31 2.48
CA GLU A 197 -14.63 -1.55 2.63
C GLU A 197 -13.42 -1.36 3.55
N LEU A 198 -12.67 -0.27 3.40
CA LEU A 198 -11.59 0.10 4.32
C LEU A 198 -12.12 0.28 5.76
N GLY A 199 -13.28 0.92 5.91
CA GLY A 199 -13.99 1.07 7.18
C GLY A 199 -14.41 -0.27 7.78
N ARG A 200 -15.02 -1.16 6.97
CA ARG A 200 -15.39 -2.52 7.38
C ARG A 200 -14.19 -3.33 7.81
N ARG A 201 -13.08 -3.24 7.08
CA ARG A 201 -11.83 -3.93 7.38
C ARG A 201 -11.20 -3.42 8.68
N ASN A 202 -11.17 -2.11 8.90
CA ASN A 202 -10.73 -1.54 10.17
C ASN A 202 -11.63 -1.99 11.33
N GLY A 203 -12.95 -2.04 11.12
CA GLY A 203 -13.91 -2.58 12.09
C GLY A 203 -13.72 -4.08 12.36
N LEU A 204 -13.41 -4.87 11.34
CA LEU A 204 -13.16 -6.30 11.46
C LEU A 204 -11.83 -6.59 12.16
N LEU A 205 -10.75 -5.87 11.80
CA LEU A 205 -9.46 -5.94 12.47
C LEU A 205 -9.58 -5.54 13.94
N TYR A 206 -10.32 -4.46 14.23
CA TYR A 206 -10.61 -4.02 15.59
C TYR A 206 -11.42 -5.07 16.36
N SER A 207 -12.48 -5.62 15.77
CA SER A 207 -13.30 -6.71 16.34
C SER A 207 -12.49 -7.99 16.61
N VAL A 208 -11.61 -8.38 15.69
CA VAL A 208 -10.71 -9.54 15.87
C VAL A 208 -9.67 -9.26 16.96
N THR A 209 -9.17 -8.03 17.04
CA THR A 209 -8.22 -7.63 18.09
C THR A 209 -8.88 -7.62 19.46
N GLU A 210 -10.10 -7.08 19.56
CA GLU A 210 -10.95 -7.10 20.76
C GLU A 210 -11.36 -8.53 21.15
N GLN A 211 -11.76 -9.39 20.20
CA GLN A 211 -12.07 -10.79 20.49
C GLN A 211 -10.83 -11.56 20.94
N LYS A 212 -9.66 -11.30 20.35
CA LYS A 212 -8.37 -11.85 20.82
C LYS A 212 -8.06 -11.37 22.25
N LEU A 213 -8.33 -10.10 22.57
CA LEU A 213 -8.16 -9.50 23.90
C LEU A 213 -9.14 -10.11 24.93
N GLN A 214 -10.41 -10.33 24.55
CA GLN A 214 -11.43 -10.97 25.39
C GLN A 214 -11.11 -12.45 25.67
N ILE A 215 -10.58 -13.18 24.69
CA ILE A 215 -10.09 -14.56 24.85
C ILE A 215 -8.84 -14.61 25.74
N GLN A 216 -8.02 -13.54 25.77
CA GLN A 216 -6.87 -13.40 26.65
C GLN A 216 -7.25 -13.47 28.15
N ASN A 217 -8.48 -13.14 28.51
CA ASN A 217 -8.98 -13.16 29.88
C ASN A 217 -9.57 -14.52 30.35
N ALA A 218 -9.71 -15.51 29.46
CA ALA A 218 -10.30 -16.81 29.78
C ALA A 218 -9.29 -17.95 29.51
N GLU A 219 -8.63 -18.44 30.55
CA GLU A 219 -7.51 -19.39 30.43
C GLU A 219 -7.93 -20.81 29.96
N ARG A 220 -7.02 -21.43 29.19
CA ARG A 220 -7.01 -22.83 28.68
C ARG A 220 -7.86 -23.25 27.47
N LYS A 221 -8.95 -22.59 27.10
CA LYS A 221 -9.57 -22.77 25.76
C LYS A 221 -8.75 -22.11 24.62
N LYS A 222 -7.70 -21.39 25.03
CA LYS A 222 -6.91 -20.37 24.31
C LYS A 222 -6.19 -20.79 23.03
N SER A 223 -5.82 -22.06 22.82
CA SER A 223 -5.02 -22.43 21.64
C SER A 223 -5.87 -23.00 20.50
N ILE A 224 -6.86 -23.82 20.85
CA ILE A 224 -7.75 -24.48 19.88
C ILE A 224 -8.73 -23.48 19.30
N ASP A 225 -9.28 -22.58 20.12
CA ASP A 225 -10.22 -21.56 19.63
C ASP A 225 -9.50 -20.49 18.77
N LEU A 226 -8.25 -20.14 19.08
CA LEU A 226 -7.43 -19.25 18.23
C LEU A 226 -7.07 -19.91 16.88
N LEU A 227 -6.72 -21.20 16.90
CA LEU A 227 -6.52 -22.00 15.69
C LEU A 227 -7.81 -22.08 14.87
N ASN A 228 -8.96 -22.30 15.50
CA ASN A 228 -10.25 -22.38 14.83
C ASN A 228 -10.71 -21.03 14.27
N VAL A 229 -10.44 -19.91 14.95
CA VAL A 229 -10.71 -18.56 14.44
C VAL A 229 -9.79 -18.23 13.26
N THR A 230 -8.49 -18.51 13.38
CA THR A 230 -7.53 -18.34 12.28
C THR A 230 -7.87 -19.22 11.08
N LYS A 231 -8.29 -20.47 11.32
CA LYS A 231 -8.74 -21.42 10.31
C LYS A 231 -10.05 -20.97 9.65
N LYS A 232 -11.04 -20.50 10.42
CA LYS A 232 -12.28 -19.90 9.86
C LYS A 232 -11.98 -18.67 9.01
N LEU A 233 -11.08 -17.79 9.45
CA LEU A 233 -10.64 -16.61 8.67
C LEU A 233 -9.91 -16.98 7.38
N ALA A 234 -9.24 -18.14 7.38
CA ALA A 234 -8.59 -18.76 6.25
C ALA A 234 -9.50 -19.74 5.48
N GLU A 235 -10.76 -19.93 5.85
CA GLU A 235 -11.71 -20.77 5.11
C GLU A 235 -12.86 -19.94 4.53
N MET A 236 -12.97 -18.66 4.92
CA MET A 236 -13.91 -17.73 4.30
C MET A 236 -13.50 -17.49 2.84
N PRO A 237 -14.33 -17.89 1.86
CA PRO A 237 -14.07 -17.57 0.46
C PRO A 237 -14.07 -16.06 0.30
N ARG A 238 -12.96 -15.50 -0.18
CA ARG A 238 -12.81 -14.06 -0.39
C ARG A 238 -12.98 -13.76 -1.87
N ILE A 239 -13.87 -12.82 -2.18
CA ILE A 239 -14.07 -12.34 -3.54
C ILE A 239 -12.97 -11.31 -3.80
N ILE A 240 -12.06 -11.59 -4.75
CA ILE A 240 -11.01 -10.64 -5.14
C ILE A 240 -11.60 -9.67 -6.17
N SER A 241 -11.63 -8.40 -5.81
CA SER A 241 -12.17 -7.29 -6.61
C SER A 241 -11.08 -6.43 -7.29
N SER A 242 -9.83 -6.49 -6.81
CA SER A 242 -8.70 -5.78 -7.41
C SER A 242 -8.17 -6.49 -8.66
N ARG A 243 -8.29 -5.84 -9.82
CA ARG A 243 -7.78 -6.35 -11.10
C ARG A 243 -6.25 -6.49 -11.10
N ASN A 244 -5.54 -5.58 -10.42
CA ASN A 244 -4.08 -5.62 -10.34
C ASN A 244 -3.60 -6.79 -9.46
N LEU A 245 -4.33 -7.11 -8.40
CA LEU A 245 -4.05 -8.27 -7.56
C LEU A 245 -4.27 -9.59 -8.33
N VAL A 246 -5.35 -9.69 -9.11
CA VAL A 246 -5.60 -10.85 -9.99
C VAL A 246 -4.48 -10.99 -11.05
N MET A 247 -4.03 -9.89 -11.65
CA MET A 247 -2.92 -9.93 -12.61
C MET A 247 -1.60 -10.35 -11.95
N ALA A 248 -1.33 -9.92 -10.71
CA ALA A 248 -0.12 -10.29 -9.98
C ALA A 248 -0.09 -11.76 -9.54
N LEU A 249 -1.26 -12.38 -9.31
CA LEU A 249 -1.40 -13.74 -8.80
C LEU A 249 -1.66 -14.80 -9.90
N GLY A 250 -1.87 -14.37 -11.15
CA GLY A 250 -2.26 -15.25 -12.25
C GLY A 250 -3.77 -15.50 -12.31
N THR A 251 -4.29 -15.81 -13.51
CA THR A 251 -5.73 -16.01 -13.79
C THR A 251 -6.26 -17.32 -13.20
N GLN A 252 -6.36 -17.42 -11.88
CA GLN A 252 -7.13 -18.47 -11.21
C GLN A 252 -8.35 -17.84 -10.52
N GLU A 253 -9.53 -18.38 -10.81
CA GLU A 253 -10.82 -17.89 -10.28
C GLU A 253 -11.00 -18.21 -8.78
N GLU A 254 -10.17 -19.10 -8.22
CA GLU A 254 -10.12 -19.42 -6.79
C GLU A 254 -8.67 -19.29 -6.29
N ILE A 255 -8.37 -18.19 -5.60
CA ILE A 255 -7.06 -17.95 -5.00
C ILE A 255 -7.14 -18.26 -3.50
N SER A 256 -6.02 -18.73 -2.96
CA SER A 256 -5.80 -19.03 -1.55
C SER A 256 -6.47 -18.00 -0.61
N PRO A 257 -7.28 -18.46 0.38
CA PRO A 257 -7.94 -17.59 1.36
C PRO A 257 -6.97 -16.84 2.29
N PHE A 258 -5.69 -17.16 2.20
CA PHE A 258 -4.58 -16.51 2.90
C PHE A 258 -4.07 -15.24 2.19
N VAL A 259 -4.54 -14.91 0.98
CA VAL A 259 -4.21 -13.65 0.31
C VAL A 259 -5.17 -12.57 0.81
N PRO A 260 -4.74 -11.62 1.66
CA PRO A 260 -5.61 -10.50 1.99
C PRO A 260 -5.82 -9.64 0.74
N GLU A 261 -7.09 -9.30 0.45
CA GLU A 261 -7.38 -8.11 -0.34
C GLU A 261 -6.78 -6.91 0.38
N THR A 262 -5.64 -6.47 -0.11
CA THR A 262 -5.14 -5.15 0.19
C THR A 262 -5.67 -4.23 -0.90
N PRO A 263 -6.61 -3.31 -0.59
CA PRO A 263 -6.98 -2.22 -1.50
C PRO A 263 -5.76 -1.36 -1.90
N PHE A 264 -4.59 -1.59 -1.27
CA PHE A 264 -3.29 -1.03 -1.63
C PHE A 264 -2.85 -1.36 -3.07
N TYR A 265 -3.21 -2.49 -3.68
CA TYR A 265 -2.70 -2.83 -5.04
C TYR A 265 -3.28 -1.98 -6.16
N ASP A 266 -4.50 -1.48 -6.02
CA ASP A 266 -5.09 -0.64 -7.06
C ASP A 266 -4.49 0.76 -7.05
N VAL A 267 -4.00 1.23 -5.90
CA VAL A 267 -3.36 2.55 -5.79
C VAL A 267 -1.86 2.53 -6.08
N LEU A 268 -1.19 1.38 -5.96
CA LEU A 268 0.24 1.25 -6.24
C LEU A 268 0.66 1.81 -7.61
N PRO A 269 -0.05 1.57 -8.74
CA PRO A 269 0.30 2.20 -10.00
C PRO A 269 0.30 3.72 -9.97
N LEU A 270 -0.65 4.33 -9.24
CA LEU A 270 -0.69 5.79 -9.07
C LEU A 270 0.53 6.26 -8.25
N LEU A 271 0.80 5.62 -7.11
CA LEU A 271 1.93 5.97 -6.25
C LEU A 271 3.26 5.81 -7.00
N HIS A 272 3.48 4.67 -7.65
CA HIS A 272 4.67 4.40 -8.45
C HIS A 272 4.85 5.41 -9.60
N GLY A 273 3.77 5.74 -10.32
CA GLY A 273 3.82 6.74 -11.39
C GLY A 273 4.20 8.13 -10.87
N LEU A 274 3.70 8.54 -9.71
CA LEU A 274 4.09 9.81 -9.09
C LEU A 274 5.54 9.76 -8.58
N ALA A 275 5.99 8.64 -8.02
CA ALA A 275 7.38 8.42 -7.63
C ALA A 275 8.34 8.46 -8.84
N TYR A 276 7.88 7.99 -10.01
CA TYR A 276 8.59 8.09 -11.29
C TYR A 276 8.67 9.53 -11.81
N CYS A 277 7.58 10.30 -11.68
CA CYS A 277 7.59 11.72 -12.03
C CYS A 277 8.54 12.52 -11.13
N GLU A 278 8.57 12.21 -9.83
CA GLU A 278 9.46 12.86 -8.86
C GLU A 278 10.93 12.66 -9.24
N ILE A 279 11.38 11.42 -9.43
CA ILE A 279 12.79 11.14 -9.77
C ILE A 279 13.18 11.78 -11.11
N ARG A 280 12.27 11.83 -12.09
CA ARG A 280 12.52 12.54 -13.36
C ARG A 280 12.63 14.05 -13.14
N SER A 281 11.75 14.65 -12.35
CA SER A 281 11.81 16.09 -12.06
C SER A 281 13.14 16.47 -11.38
N TYR A 282 13.66 15.57 -10.54
CA TYR A 282 14.97 15.76 -9.92
C TYR A 282 16.14 15.64 -10.91
N ARG A 283 16.13 14.66 -11.81
CA ARG A 283 17.23 14.48 -12.78
C ARG A 283 17.22 15.53 -13.88
N TYR A 284 16.04 15.93 -14.33
CA TYR A 284 15.86 16.93 -15.36
C TYR A 284 15.56 18.30 -14.75
N LYS A 285 16.47 18.81 -13.88
CA LYS A 285 16.29 20.10 -13.17
C LYS A 285 16.06 21.32 -14.08
N HIS A 286 16.40 21.21 -15.36
CA HIS A 286 16.19 22.24 -16.39
C HIS A 286 14.77 22.21 -16.99
N ILE A 287 13.98 21.16 -16.71
CA ILE A 287 12.60 21.02 -17.14
C ILE A 287 11.72 21.39 -15.94
N ASP A 288 10.68 22.20 -16.21
CA ASP A 288 9.66 22.52 -15.22
C ASP A 288 9.00 21.23 -14.68
N PRO A 289 8.99 21.00 -13.35
CA PRO A 289 8.33 19.85 -12.74
C PRO A 289 6.87 19.69 -13.17
N ILE A 290 6.14 20.78 -13.44
CA ILE A 290 4.77 20.74 -13.95
C ILE A 290 4.70 19.93 -15.24
N LYS A 291 5.58 20.23 -16.22
CA LYS A 291 5.64 19.51 -17.49
C LYS A 291 6.00 18.05 -17.32
N VAL A 292 6.93 17.74 -16.40
CA VAL A 292 7.33 16.34 -16.11
C VAL A 292 6.12 15.54 -15.63
N TYR A 293 5.34 16.09 -14.71
CA TYR A 293 4.16 15.42 -14.15
C TYR A 293 3.01 15.36 -15.15
N GLU A 294 2.79 16.40 -15.96
CA GLU A 294 1.79 16.37 -17.03
C GLU A 294 2.07 15.25 -18.04
N MET A 295 3.33 15.09 -18.46
CA MET A 295 3.73 14.00 -19.36
C MET A 295 3.69 12.63 -18.65
N GLY A 296 4.21 12.54 -17.43
CA GLY A 296 4.33 11.28 -16.69
C GLY A 296 3.00 10.77 -16.11
N THR A 297 1.94 11.57 -16.12
CA THR A 297 0.60 11.14 -15.71
C THR A 297 -0.39 11.09 -16.88
N ASP A 298 0.09 11.31 -18.11
CA ASP A 298 -0.71 11.17 -19.31
C ASP A 298 -1.05 9.70 -19.55
N LYS A 299 -2.34 9.38 -19.49
CA LYS A 299 -2.90 8.04 -19.68
C LYS A 299 -2.70 7.49 -21.10
N SER A 300 -2.28 8.33 -22.06
CA SER A 300 -2.00 7.96 -23.44
C SER A 300 -0.53 7.56 -23.68
N LEU A 301 0.37 7.86 -22.74
CA LEU A 301 1.79 7.55 -22.86
C LEU A 301 2.12 6.17 -22.26
N ASP A 302 2.93 5.39 -22.98
CA ASP A 302 3.33 4.04 -22.58
C ASP A 302 4.46 4.14 -21.54
N ILE A 303 4.08 4.24 -20.26
CA ILE A 303 5.04 4.25 -19.15
C ILE A 303 5.27 2.79 -18.71
N PRO A 304 6.50 2.27 -18.82
CA PRO A 304 6.80 0.89 -18.42
C PRO A 304 6.39 0.62 -16.97
N GLY A 305 5.57 -0.42 -16.74
CA GLY A 305 5.15 -0.85 -15.40
C GLY A 305 3.87 -0.20 -14.84
N ILE A 306 3.25 0.75 -15.55
CA ILE A 306 1.93 1.30 -15.18
C ILE A 306 0.87 0.63 -16.07
N PRO A 307 -0.13 -0.10 -15.52
CA PRO A 307 -1.17 -0.73 -16.32
C PRO A 307 -1.95 0.31 -17.13
N LYS A 308 -2.10 0.06 -18.44
CA LYS A 308 -2.95 0.90 -19.30
C LYS A 308 -4.38 0.88 -18.77
N VAL A 309 -4.98 2.06 -18.61
CA VAL A 309 -6.44 2.15 -18.63
C VAL A 309 -6.88 1.88 -20.06
N THR A 310 -7.20 0.63 -20.39
CA THR A 310 -8.02 0.39 -21.56
C THR A 310 -9.32 1.14 -21.34
N LYS A 311 -9.62 2.12 -22.20
CA LYS A 311 -10.99 2.67 -22.28
C LYS A 311 -11.92 1.45 -22.28
N PRO A 312 -13.00 1.41 -21.47
CA PRO A 312 -14.05 0.46 -21.76
C PRO A 312 -14.41 0.70 -23.23
N ALA A 313 -14.39 -0.36 -24.04
CA ALA A 313 -14.92 -0.28 -25.38
C ALA A 313 -16.34 0.29 -25.23
N ILE A 314 -16.51 1.54 -25.64
CA ILE A 314 -17.82 2.04 -25.97
C ILE A 314 -18.09 1.30 -27.27
N ASP A 315 -18.94 0.29 -27.22
CA ASP A 315 -19.54 -0.27 -28.43
C ASP A 315 -20.31 0.89 -29.08
N ASP A 316 -19.65 1.54 -30.04
CA ASP A 316 -20.22 2.58 -30.92
C ASP A 316 -21.03 1.96 -32.08
N ASP A 317 -21.48 0.71 -31.93
CA ASP A 317 -22.35 0.02 -32.87
C ASP A 317 -23.63 -0.42 -32.15
N ASP A 318 -24.65 0.45 -32.12
CA ASP A 318 -26.04 0.14 -32.54
C ASP A 318 -27.09 1.23 -32.22
N VAL A 319 -26.70 2.51 -32.08
CA VAL A 319 -27.67 3.61 -32.16
C VAL A 319 -27.98 3.92 -33.63
N GLY A 320 -28.82 3.08 -34.25
CA GLY A 320 -29.50 3.48 -35.48
C GLY A 320 -29.80 2.38 -36.47
N LYS A 321 -30.68 1.42 -36.15
CA LYS A 321 -31.36 0.62 -37.18
C LYS A 321 -32.65 -0.08 -36.70
N TYR A 322 -33.61 0.70 -36.19
CA TYR A 322 -35.02 0.28 -36.25
C TYR A 322 -35.91 1.46 -36.67
N SER A 323 -35.85 1.78 -37.96
CA SER A 323 -36.97 2.39 -38.66
C SER A 323 -38.00 1.30 -38.94
N LEU A 324 -38.94 1.10 -38.02
CA LEU A 324 -40.18 0.38 -38.33
C LEU A 324 -41.08 1.33 -39.13
N LYS A 325 -41.11 1.09 -40.44
CA LYS A 325 -42.16 1.60 -41.33
C LYS A 325 -43.51 1.05 -40.87
N THR A 326 -44.46 1.96 -40.75
CA THR A 326 -45.89 1.73 -40.76
C THR A 326 -46.31 1.10 -42.10
N LEU A 327 -46.89 -0.10 -42.06
CA LEU A 327 -48.15 -0.54 -42.70
C LEU A 327 -48.26 -2.06 -42.66
#